data_AF-A0A945CVW7-F1
#
_entry.id   AF-A0A945CVW7-F1
#
_cell.length_a   1.000
_cell.length_b   1.000
_cell.length_c   1.000
_cell.angle_alpha   90.00
_cell.angle_beta   90.00
_cell.angle_gamma   90.00
#
_symmetry.space_group_name_H-M   'P 1'
#
loop_
_entity.id
_entity.type
_entity.pdbx_description
1 polymer ?
#
loop_
_entity_poly.entity_id
_entity_poly.type
_entity_poly.pdbx_seq_one_letter_code
_entity_poly.pdbx_strand_id
1 'polypeptide(L)'
;MRNYIFLLLFLFVGCANISTYPPVENAVVLSNPTSTSEPVPTIITEVLFYAHEHFGGMEIIVFNLPKGVENETYVMVASRLGGGIPMTSNEQVAYHITELRVRGLSADADIVFPATSGGYEEATIHLESSPFGNWGVTDERVWLIPSKTAPSPNYKNGDVESENTS
;
A
#
# COMPACT_ATOMS: atom_id res chain seq x y z
N MET A 1 -32.11 46.09 -5.16
CA MET A 1 -32.13 44.62 -5.00
C MET A 1 -30.73 44.04 -5.28
N ARG A 2 -29.64 44.66 -4.83
CA ARG A 2 -28.83 44.33 -3.64
C ARG A 2 -29.44 43.29 -2.69
N ASN A 3 -28.84 42.08 -2.66
CA ASN A 3 -28.79 41.07 -1.57
C ASN A 3 -29.06 39.62 -2.04
N TYR A 4 -28.13 38.99 -2.77
CA TYR A 4 -28.02 37.51 -2.81
C TYR A 4 -26.57 36.99 -2.98
N ILE A 5 -25.53 37.82 -2.74
CA ILE A 5 -24.11 37.42 -2.89
C ILE A 5 -23.52 36.70 -1.66
N PHE A 6 -24.32 36.45 -0.62
CA PHE A 6 -23.82 35.92 0.66
C PHE A 6 -24.31 34.52 1.05
N LEU A 7 -24.74 33.68 0.10
CA LEU A 7 -25.15 32.31 0.41
C LEU A 7 -24.59 31.27 -0.58
N LEU A 8 -23.29 31.34 -0.83
CA LEU A 8 -22.55 30.27 -1.49
C LEU A 8 -21.28 29.92 -0.70
N LEU A 9 -21.39 29.86 0.63
CA LEU A 9 -20.43 29.16 1.47
C LEU A 9 -20.65 27.65 1.26
N PHE A 10 -20.08 27.15 0.17
CA PHE A 10 -19.92 25.72 -0.07
C PHE A 10 -19.17 25.12 1.12
N LEU A 11 -19.89 24.33 1.91
CA LEU A 11 -19.33 23.41 2.88
C LEU A 11 -18.57 22.30 2.14
N PHE A 12 -17.40 22.61 1.58
CA PHE A 12 -16.40 21.60 1.24
C PHE A 12 -15.67 21.18 2.51
N VAL A 13 -16.41 20.59 3.46
CA VAL A 13 -15.80 19.74 4.48
C VAL A 13 -15.54 18.39 3.79
N GLY A 14 -14.52 18.36 2.92
CA GLY A 14 -14.04 17.10 2.38
C GLY A 14 -13.50 16.30 3.54
N CYS A 15 -14.11 15.16 3.85
CA CYS A 15 -13.47 14.16 4.71
C CYS A 15 -12.13 13.83 4.06
N ALA A 16 -11.02 14.22 4.67
CA ALA A 16 -9.72 13.77 4.21
C ALA A 16 -9.69 12.25 4.37
N ASN A 17 -9.41 11.52 3.30
CA ASN A 17 -9.23 10.06 3.38
C ASN A 17 -8.01 9.81 4.27
N ILE A 18 -8.23 9.20 5.42
CA ILE A 18 -7.18 8.84 6.36
C ILE A 18 -7.18 7.32 6.44
N SER A 19 -6.04 6.71 6.15
CA SER A 19 -5.87 5.25 6.26
C SER A 19 -4.49 4.93 6.80
N THR A 20 -4.40 3.95 7.69
CA THR A 20 -3.11 3.44 8.17
C THR A 20 -3.16 1.92 8.20
N TYR A 21 -2.16 1.28 7.60
CA TYR A 21 -1.96 -0.16 7.63
C TYR A 21 -0.54 -0.44 8.13
N PRO A 22 -0.35 -1.30 9.15
CA PRO A 22 -1.41 -1.99 9.89
C PRO A 22 -2.34 -1.02 10.66
N PRO A 23 -3.63 -1.40 10.86
CA PRO A 23 -4.55 -0.57 11.63
C PRO A 23 -4.04 -0.33 13.06
N VAL A 24 -4.08 0.92 13.52
CA VAL A 24 -3.67 1.30 14.89
C VAL A 24 -4.79 1.02 15.89
N GLU A 25 -4.51 0.30 16.98
CA GLU A 25 -5.51 -0.27 17.90
C GLU A 25 -6.35 0.75 18.69
N ASN A 26 -6.02 2.05 18.65
CA ASN A 26 -6.67 3.09 19.46
C ASN A 26 -6.96 4.41 18.73
N ALA A 27 -6.82 4.47 17.39
CA ALA A 27 -7.31 5.65 16.69
C ALA A 27 -8.83 5.67 16.79
N VAL A 28 -9.40 6.82 17.18
CA VAL A 28 -10.82 7.10 16.98
C VAL A 28 -11.14 6.67 15.55
N VAL A 29 -12.05 5.70 15.39
CA VAL A 29 -12.43 5.09 14.11
C VAL A 29 -13.14 6.15 13.26
N LEU A 30 -12.38 7.12 12.79
CA LEU A 30 -12.74 8.05 11.74
C LEU A 30 -12.70 7.22 10.48
N SER A 31 -13.76 6.43 10.25
CA SER A 31 -14.05 5.70 9.02
C SER A 31 -12.79 5.33 8.24
N ASN A 32 -11.97 4.41 8.77
CA ASN A 32 -10.83 3.87 8.03
C ASN A 32 -11.46 3.14 6.83
N PRO A 33 -11.34 3.65 5.59
CA PRO A 33 -11.91 2.95 4.45
C PRO A 33 -11.27 1.55 4.36
N THR A 34 -12.03 0.57 3.85
CA THR A 34 -11.51 -0.78 3.63
C THR A 34 -10.30 -0.71 2.71
N SER A 35 -9.33 -1.64 2.82
CA SER A 35 -8.14 -1.57 1.96
C SER A 35 -8.47 -1.81 0.48
N THR A 36 -9.66 -2.34 0.22
CA THR A 36 -10.23 -2.54 -1.12
C THR A 36 -10.76 -1.25 -1.76
N SER A 37 -10.94 -0.19 -0.97
CA SER A 37 -11.47 1.08 -1.45
C SER A 37 -10.35 2.00 -1.93
N GLU A 38 -10.60 2.76 -3.00
CA GLU A 38 -9.66 3.78 -3.44
C GLU A 38 -9.44 4.85 -2.35
N PRO A 39 -8.21 5.38 -2.21
CA PRO A 39 -7.07 5.23 -3.12
C PRO A 39 -6.10 4.07 -2.79
N VAL A 40 -6.40 3.23 -1.80
CA VAL A 40 -5.41 2.30 -1.21
C VAL A 40 -4.81 1.31 -2.24
N PRO A 41 -5.61 0.57 -3.04
CA PRO A 41 -5.05 -0.35 -4.03
C PRO A 41 -4.22 0.37 -5.11
N THR A 42 -4.58 1.60 -5.47
CA THR A 42 -3.82 2.41 -6.44
C THR A 42 -2.46 2.79 -5.88
N ILE A 43 -2.40 3.33 -4.67
CA ILE A 43 -1.14 3.73 -4.03
C ILE A 43 -0.21 2.51 -3.86
N ILE A 44 -0.74 1.38 -3.40
CA ILE A 44 0.05 0.14 -3.26
C ILE A 44 0.63 -0.30 -4.61
N THR A 45 -0.17 -0.23 -5.67
CA THR A 45 0.30 -0.60 -7.02
C THR A 45 1.44 0.32 -7.46
N GLU A 46 1.29 1.64 -7.28
CA GLU A 46 2.30 2.63 -7.65
C GLU A 46 3.61 2.43 -6.89
N VAL A 47 3.53 2.15 -5.59
CA VAL A 47 4.69 1.83 -4.74
C VAL A 47 5.42 0.59 -5.26
N LEU A 48 4.71 -0.46 -5.63
CA LEU A 48 5.33 -1.70 -6.10
C LEU A 48 5.94 -1.54 -7.50
N PHE A 49 5.30 -0.80 -8.40
CA PHE A 49 5.91 -0.44 -9.69
C PHE A 49 7.19 0.38 -9.49
N TYR A 50 7.13 1.42 -8.66
CA TYR A 50 8.30 2.24 -8.36
C TYR A 50 9.43 1.40 -7.77
N ALA A 51 9.13 0.58 -6.75
CA ALA A 51 10.13 -0.27 -6.11
C ALA A 51 10.77 -1.25 -7.10
N HIS A 52 9.98 -1.81 -8.01
CA HIS A 52 10.47 -2.72 -9.05
C HIS A 52 11.39 -2.02 -10.05
N GLU A 53 10.98 -0.88 -10.59
CA GLU A 53 11.76 -0.12 -11.57
C GLU A 53 13.02 0.49 -10.95
N HIS A 54 12.93 0.98 -9.71
CA HIS A 54 13.99 1.75 -9.08
C HIS A 54 14.99 0.89 -8.29
N PHE A 55 14.53 -0.07 -7.49
CA PHE A 55 15.40 -0.94 -6.69
C PHE A 55 15.75 -2.25 -7.41
N GLY A 56 14.88 -2.71 -8.32
CA GLY A 56 15.11 -3.93 -9.10
C GLY A 56 15.23 -5.18 -8.23
N GLY A 57 16.00 -6.15 -8.72
CA GLY A 57 16.31 -7.38 -7.98
C GLY A 57 15.38 -8.57 -8.28
N MET A 58 14.31 -8.37 -9.04
CA MET A 58 13.40 -9.45 -9.46
C MET A 58 12.92 -9.21 -10.90
N GLU A 59 12.63 -10.27 -11.64
CA GLU A 59 12.01 -10.19 -12.98
C GLU A 59 10.48 -10.06 -12.89
N ILE A 60 9.88 -10.72 -11.90
CA ILE A 60 8.44 -10.67 -11.64
C ILE A 60 8.23 -10.03 -10.27
N ILE A 61 7.24 -9.14 -10.16
CA ILE A 61 6.86 -8.51 -8.90
C ILE A 61 6.17 -9.55 -8.01
N VAL A 62 6.92 -10.18 -7.11
CA VAL A 62 6.38 -10.90 -5.97
C VAL A 62 6.24 -9.91 -4.82
N PHE A 63 5.08 -9.87 -4.15
CA PHE A 63 4.81 -8.84 -3.16
C PHE A 63 4.06 -9.32 -1.92
N ASN A 64 4.35 -8.67 -0.80
CA ASN A 64 3.64 -8.81 0.47
C ASN A 64 3.09 -7.44 0.89
N LEU A 65 1.83 -7.38 1.35
CA LEU A 65 1.20 -6.13 1.79
C LEU A 65 1.19 -6.05 3.32
N PRO A 66 0.93 -4.86 3.90
CA PRO A 66 0.92 -4.70 5.35
C PRO A 66 -0.11 -5.60 6.01
N LYS A 67 0.14 -5.94 7.27
CA LYS A 67 -0.81 -6.71 8.08
C LYS A 67 -2.15 -5.98 8.13
N GLY A 68 -3.24 -6.72 8.00
CA GLY A 68 -4.60 -6.17 8.07
C GLY A 68 -5.14 -5.63 6.74
N VAL A 69 -4.37 -5.71 5.64
CA VAL A 69 -4.87 -5.53 4.28
C VAL A 69 -5.65 -6.78 3.84
N GLU A 70 -6.83 -6.58 3.29
CA GLU A 70 -7.74 -7.63 2.82
C GLU A 70 -7.20 -8.41 1.61
N ASN A 71 -7.50 -9.71 1.52
CA ASN A 71 -7.07 -10.59 0.42
C ASN A 71 -7.51 -10.08 -0.96
N GLU A 72 -8.71 -9.49 -1.04
CA GLU A 72 -9.23 -8.89 -2.26
C GLU A 72 -8.31 -7.77 -2.78
N THR A 73 -7.62 -7.06 -1.89
CA THR A 73 -6.66 -6.01 -2.27
C THR A 73 -5.43 -6.61 -2.93
N TYR A 74 -4.95 -7.78 -2.46
CA TYR A 74 -3.89 -8.51 -3.14
C TYR A 74 -4.29 -8.88 -4.57
N VAL A 75 -5.51 -9.36 -4.78
CA VAL A 75 -6.02 -9.70 -6.11
C VAL A 75 -6.10 -8.47 -7.02
N MET A 76 -6.61 -7.34 -6.49
CA MET A 76 -6.67 -6.08 -7.25
C MET A 76 -5.28 -5.59 -7.66
N VAL A 77 -4.33 -5.59 -6.72
CA VAL A 77 -2.95 -5.16 -6.95
C VAL A 77 -2.26 -6.09 -7.95
N ALA A 78 -2.35 -7.41 -7.77
CA ALA A 78 -1.79 -8.40 -8.70
C ALA A 78 -2.28 -8.18 -10.14
N SER A 79 -3.58 -7.91 -10.30
CA SER A 79 -4.20 -7.59 -11.59
C SER A 79 -3.65 -6.29 -12.20
N ARG A 80 -3.55 -5.22 -11.40
CA ARG A 80 -3.03 -3.91 -11.85
C ARG A 80 -1.55 -3.93 -12.19
N LEU A 81 -0.77 -4.77 -11.52
CA LEU A 81 0.65 -5.01 -11.83
C LEU A 81 0.86 -5.80 -13.13
N GLY A 82 -0.21 -6.29 -13.77
CA GLY A 82 -0.11 -7.07 -15.01
C GLY A 82 0.42 -8.50 -14.80
N GLY A 83 0.22 -9.08 -13.60
CA GLY A 83 0.70 -10.42 -13.27
C GLY A 83 1.58 -10.50 -12.01
N GLY A 84 1.47 -9.53 -11.10
CA GLY A 84 2.15 -9.59 -9.81
C GLY A 84 1.69 -10.80 -8.98
N ILE A 85 2.59 -11.36 -8.18
CA ILE A 85 2.35 -12.59 -7.41
C ILE A 85 2.30 -12.26 -5.92
N PRO A 86 1.15 -12.44 -5.24
CA PRO A 86 1.11 -12.39 -3.78
C PRO A 86 2.05 -13.43 -3.17
N MET A 87 2.90 -13.00 -2.24
CA MET A 87 3.82 -13.87 -1.52
C MET A 87 3.04 -14.84 -0.62
N THR A 88 3.34 -16.13 -0.68
CA THR A 88 2.68 -17.20 0.10
C THR A 88 3.64 -18.00 0.98
N SER A 89 4.95 -17.90 0.78
CA SER A 89 5.95 -18.63 1.56
C SER A 89 7.17 -17.76 1.91
N ASN A 90 7.82 -18.03 3.05
CA ASN A 90 8.98 -17.25 3.52
C ASN A 90 10.23 -17.44 2.65
N GLU A 91 10.24 -18.47 1.80
CA GLU A 91 11.34 -18.79 0.89
C GLU A 91 11.31 -17.92 -0.39
N GLN A 92 10.19 -17.25 -0.66
CA GLN A 92 10.08 -16.35 -1.80
C GLN A 92 10.78 -15.01 -1.51
N VAL A 93 11.53 -14.51 -2.49
CA VAL A 93 12.02 -13.13 -2.49
C VAL A 93 10.87 -12.24 -2.95
N ALA A 94 10.60 -11.15 -2.24
CA ALA A 94 9.47 -10.27 -2.52
C ALA A 94 9.77 -8.81 -2.14
N TYR A 95 8.99 -7.87 -2.67
CA TYR A 95 8.84 -6.54 -2.09
C TYR A 95 7.81 -6.62 -0.97
N HIS A 96 8.12 -6.07 0.20
CA HIS A 96 7.21 -6.07 1.34
C HIS A 96 6.85 -4.64 1.68
N ILE A 97 5.61 -4.24 1.46
CA ILE A 97 5.11 -3.01 2.07
C ILE A 97 4.79 -3.35 3.52
N THR A 98 5.52 -2.77 4.47
CA THR A 98 5.38 -3.03 5.91
C THR A 98 4.38 -2.07 6.55
N GLU A 99 4.34 -0.84 6.07
CA GLU A 99 3.39 0.19 6.51
C GLU A 99 2.90 1.05 5.35
N LEU A 100 1.63 1.45 5.39
CA LEU A 100 1.04 2.43 4.48
C LEU A 100 0.24 3.45 5.29
N ARG A 101 0.56 4.74 5.13
CA ARG A 101 -0.13 5.86 5.76
C ARG A 101 -0.66 6.79 4.68
N VAL A 102 -1.98 6.85 4.52
CA VAL A 102 -2.68 7.76 3.59
C VAL A 102 -3.29 8.92 4.38
N ARG A 103 -3.07 10.16 3.93
CA ARG A 103 -3.57 11.40 4.54
C ARG A 103 -4.02 12.39 3.46
N GLY A 104 -5.28 12.29 3.06
CA GLY A 104 -5.87 13.16 2.04
C GLY A 104 -5.26 12.89 0.67
N LEU A 105 -4.39 13.78 0.22
CA LEU A 105 -3.70 13.72 -1.09
C LEU A 105 -2.20 13.40 -0.97
N SER A 106 -1.75 13.01 0.22
CA SER A 106 -0.40 12.48 0.43
C SER A 106 -0.45 11.08 1.04
N ALA A 107 0.61 10.30 0.79
CA ALA A 107 0.79 9.00 1.38
C ALA A 107 2.27 8.67 1.57
N ASP A 108 2.56 7.91 2.63
CA ASP A 108 3.88 7.34 2.88
C ASP A 108 3.75 5.82 2.90
N ALA A 109 4.66 5.13 2.23
CA ALA A 109 4.77 3.68 2.29
C ALA A 109 6.17 3.29 2.76
N ASP A 110 6.23 2.51 3.83
CA ASP A 110 7.47 1.88 4.26
C ASP A 110 7.57 0.51 3.59
N ILE A 111 8.71 0.26 2.95
CA ILE A 111 8.95 -0.92 2.16
C ILE A 111 10.26 -1.60 2.55
N VAL A 112 10.27 -2.92 2.46
CA VAL A 112 11.45 -3.76 2.57
C VAL A 112 11.64 -4.46 1.23
N PHE A 113 12.82 -4.35 0.64
CA PHE A 113 13.11 -4.82 -0.72
C PHE A 113 14.44 -5.58 -0.79
N PRO A 114 14.60 -6.51 -1.76
CA PRO A 114 15.84 -7.27 -1.89
C PRO A 114 17.01 -6.37 -2.32
N ALA A 115 18.11 -6.46 -1.57
CA ALA A 115 19.32 -5.71 -1.88
C ALA A 115 20.22 -6.46 -2.88
N THR A 116 20.91 -5.72 -3.75
CA THR A 116 21.88 -6.31 -4.71
C THR A 116 23.06 -7.00 -4.04
N SER A 117 23.39 -6.58 -2.81
CA SER A 117 24.45 -7.16 -1.97
C SER A 117 24.03 -8.45 -1.23
N GLY A 118 22.75 -8.83 -1.36
CA GLY A 118 22.11 -9.91 -0.63
C GLY A 118 21.46 -9.44 0.68
N GLY A 119 20.35 -10.08 1.04
CA GLY A 119 19.52 -9.64 2.17
C GLY A 119 18.49 -8.60 1.76
N TYR A 120 18.07 -7.77 2.71
CA TYR A 120 17.00 -6.79 2.51
C TYR A 120 17.40 -5.41 3.02
N GLU A 121 16.96 -4.39 2.29
CA GLU A 121 17.04 -2.98 2.67
C GLU A 121 15.62 -2.43 2.88
N GLU A 122 15.55 -1.28 3.55
CA GLU A 122 14.29 -0.62 3.87
C GLU A 122 14.28 0.76 3.24
N ALA A 123 13.12 1.21 2.76
CA ALA A 123 12.92 2.57 2.29
C ALA A 123 11.55 3.10 2.69
N THR A 124 11.46 4.41 2.86
CA THR A 124 10.18 5.13 2.88
C THR A 124 9.98 5.78 1.52
N ILE A 125 8.85 5.53 0.89
CA ILE A 125 8.44 6.15 -0.38
C ILE A 125 7.32 7.13 -0.08
N HIS A 126 7.51 8.38 -0.52
CA HIS A 126 6.53 9.45 -0.39
C HIS A 126 5.77 9.60 -1.72
N LEU A 127 4.45 9.65 -1.63
CA LEU A 127 3.56 9.82 -2.77
C LEU A 127 2.63 11.00 -2.54
N GLU A 128 2.34 11.71 -3.63
CA GLU A 128 1.32 12.75 -3.64
C GLU A 128 0.38 12.56 -4.83
N SER A 129 -0.81 13.14 -4.70
CA SER A 129 -1.76 13.29 -5.80
C SER A 129 -2.30 14.73 -5.81
N SER A 130 -2.87 15.13 -6.93
CA SER A 130 -3.67 16.36 -7.01
C SER A 130 -5.16 16.00 -7.03
N PRO A 131 -6.09 16.93 -6.73
CA PRO A 131 -7.53 16.63 -6.62
C PRO A 131 -8.17 15.92 -7.83
N PHE A 132 -7.51 15.88 -8.99
CA PHE A 132 -7.92 15.15 -10.20
C PHE A 132 -6.74 14.47 -10.91
N GLY A 133 -5.61 14.33 -10.23
CA GLY A 133 -4.41 13.72 -10.78
C GLY A 133 -4.24 12.27 -10.35
N ASN A 134 -3.30 11.59 -11.00
CA ASN A 134 -2.85 10.29 -10.54
C ASN A 134 -1.96 10.46 -9.30
N TRP A 135 -1.90 9.40 -8.49
CA TRP A 135 -0.84 9.28 -7.49
C TRP A 135 0.50 9.09 -8.19
N GLY A 136 1.54 9.67 -7.63
CA GLY A 136 2.91 9.46 -8.10
C GLY A 136 3.91 9.63 -6.96
N VAL A 137 5.05 8.94 -7.08
CA VAL A 137 6.17 9.08 -6.14
C VAL A 137 6.80 10.46 -6.30
N THR A 138 7.01 11.15 -5.18
CA THR A 138 7.60 12.49 -5.13
C THR A 138 8.98 12.49 -4.49
N ASP A 139 9.23 11.58 -3.56
CA ASP A 139 10.51 11.45 -2.85
C ASP A 139 10.68 10.03 -2.33
N GLU A 140 11.93 9.61 -2.14
CA GLU A 140 12.27 8.36 -1.49
C GLU A 140 13.42 8.53 -0.50
N ARG A 141 13.39 7.71 0.55
CA ARG A 141 14.46 7.64 1.54
C ARG A 141 14.83 6.20 1.82
N VAL A 142 15.99 5.78 1.33
CA VAL A 142 16.57 4.48 1.67
C VAL A 142 17.23 4.54 3.05
N TRP A 143 16.89 3.58 3.91
CA TRP A 143 17.45 3.40 5.24
C TRP A 143 18.58 2.38 5.17
N LEU A 144 19.80 2.80 5.50
CA LEU A 144 20.99 1.93 5.54
C LEU A 144 21.03 1.08 6.81
N ILE A 145 19.93 0.37 7.10
CA ILE A 145 19.81 -0.57 8.20
C ILE A 145 19.82 -1.98 7.61
N PRO A 146 20.94 -2.70 7.65
CA PRO A 146 21.01 -4.04 7.08
C PRO A 146 20.12 -5.00 7.87
N SER A 147 19.00 -5.41 7.27
CA SER A 147 18.17 -6.50 7.78
C SER A 147 18.46 -7.77 7.00
N LYS A 148 18.75 -8.86 7.72
CA LYS A 148 18.96 -10.17 7.09
C LYS A 148 17.66 -10.95 6.88
N THR A 149 16.54 -10.47 7.43
CA THR A 149 15.33 -11.27 7.52
C THR A 149 14.16 -10.53 6.86
N ALA A 150 13.55 -11.19 5.89
CA ALA A 150 12.34 -10.72 5.23
C ALA A 150 11.12 -10.81 6.17
N PRO A 151 10.14 -9.92 6.05
CA PRO A 151 8.84 -10.10 6.69
C PRO A 151 8.13 -11.36 6.21
N SER A 152 7.39 -12.02 7.10
CA SER A 152 6.58 -13.18 6.73
C SER A 152 5.36 -12.81 5.88
N PRO A 153 4.87 -13.72 5.03
CA PRO A 153 3.66 -13.51 4.24
C PRO A 153 2.45 -13.14 5.09
N ASN A 154 1.75 -12.08 4.71
CA ASN A 154 0.47 -11.67 5.29
C ASN A 154 -0.72 -12.13 4.44
N TYR A 155 -0.49 -12.48 3.18
CA TYR A 155 -1.51 -13.01 2.30
C TYR A 155 -1.97 -14.40 2.76
N LYS A 156 -3.27 -14.54 2.98
CA LYS A 156 -3.87 -15.85 3.27
C LYS A 156 -4.44 -16.36 1.97
N ASN A 157 -3.73 -17.23 1.27
CA ASN A 157 -4.30 -17.93 0.13
C ASN A 157 -5.60 -18.59 0.63
N GLY A 158 -6.75 -18.22 0.07
CA GLY A 158 -8.05 -18.57 0.64
C GLY A 158 -8.12 -20.05 0.99
N ASP A 159 -8.67 -20.37 2.16
CA ASP A 159 -8.98 -21.73 2.57
C ASP A 159 -9.88 -22.39 1.51
N VAL A 160 -9.29 -23.04 0.52
CA VAL A 160 -9.96 -23.93 -0.43
C VAL A 160 -9.36 -25.33 -0.24
N GLU A 161 -9.42 -25.81 0.99
CA GLU A 161 -9.27 -27.19 1.50
C GLU A 161 -9.40 -27.05 3.02
N SER A 162 -10.46 -27.44 3.75
CA SER A 162 -11.25 -28.66 3.70
C SER A 162 -12.58 -28.51 4.47
N GLU A 163 -13.70 -28.32 3.76
CA GLU A 163 -15.04 -28.73 4.24
C GLU A 163 -15.55 -29.81 3.29
N ASN A 164 -14.92 -30.98 3.34
CA ASN A 164 -15.45 -32.23 2.81
C ASN A 164 -14.59 -33.39 3.33
N THR A 165 -14.80 -33.76 4.59
CA THR A 165 -14.83 -35.15 5.10
C THR A 165 -14.79 -35.10 6.64
N SER A 166 -15.93 -35.30 7.27
CA SER A 166 -16.15 -36.18 8.44
C SER A 166 -17.64 -36.27 8.72
#